data_AF-A0A327TBA4-F1
#
_entry.id   AF-A0A327TBA4-F1
#
_cell.length_a   1.000
_cell.length_b   1.000
_cell.length_c   1.000
_cell.angle_alpha   90.00
_cell.angle_beta   90.00
_cell.angle_gamma   90.00
#
_symmetry.space_group_name_H-M   'P 1'
#
loop_
_entity.id
_entity.type
_entity.pdbx_description
1 polymer ?
#
loop_
_entity_poly.entity_id
_entity_poly.type
_entity_poly.pdbx_seq_one_letter_code
_entity_poly.pdbx_strand_id
1 'polypeptide(L)'
;MHSTSNSAICWPNRRSSTEPPTPRAGRSRSSADRSTIREFLAEANRAAQRLGHDANHMWTAFGPTNVAIHWISTAMELGDIQIAADQGPRVDSSTLPLERRVRHTLEIARAYSAQNRMDEALALVLDAEELAPEQVRYHFIPRHLITAWVRQQRGKPSHLLAGVAQRLSIVA
;
A
#
# COMPACT_ATOMS: atom_id res chain seq x y z
N MET A 1 16.56 5.25 -67.34
CA MET A 1 16.73 6.72 -67.39
C MET A 1 15.54 7.32 -66.66
N HIS A 2 15.56 7.87 -65.44
CA HIS A 2 16.59 8.35 -64.53
C HIS A 2 16.05 8.14 -63.09
N SER A 3 16.74 7.38 -62.23
CA SER A 3 17.43 7.87 -61.02
C SER A 3 16.82 9.12 -60.35
N THR A 4 16.27 8.93 -59.16
CA THR A 4 16.03 9.99 -58.15
C THR A 4 16.47 9.41 -56.79
N SER A 5 17.77 9.51 -56.50
CA SER A 5 18.39 10.49 -55.60
C SER A 5 17.76 10.57 -54.20
N ASN A 6 18.36 9.78 -53.32
CA ASN A 6 18.30 9.83 -51.87
C ASN A 6 18.88 11.17 -51.37
N SER A 7 18.10 11.97 -50.66
CA SER A 7 18.59 13.19 -49.99
C SER A 7 18.44 13.03 -48.48
N ALA A 8 19.55 12.66 -47.84
CA ALA A 8 19.73 12.79 -46.40
C ALA A 8 19.88 14.28 -46.07
N ILE A 9 18.99 14.81 -45.24
CA ILE A 9 19.12 16.16 -44.68
C ILE A 9 19.83 16.04 -43.33
N CYS A 10 21.00 16.68 -43.30
CA CYS A 10 21.92 16.84 -42.20
C CYS A 10 21.37 17.87 -41.19
N TRP A 11 21.34 17.54 -39.90
CA TRP A 11 21.19 18.52 -38.82
C TRP A 11 22.52 18.71 -38.08
N PRO A 12 22.90 19.96 -37.73
CA PRO A 12 24.27 20.32 -37.41
C PRO A 12 24.67 19.96 -35.97
N ASN A 13 25.92 19.50 -35.87
CA ASN A 13 26.66 19.26 -34.64
C ASN A 13 26.94 20.57 -33.89
N ARG A 14 26.31 20.77 -32.73
CA ARG A 14 26.72 21.77 -31.73
C ARG A 14 27.30 21.03 -30.53
N ARG A 15 28.63 20.87 -30.51
CA ARG A 15 29.37 20.59 -29.28
C ARG A 15 29.26 21.83 -28.38
N SER A 16 28.43 21.77 -27.36
CA SER A 16 28.51 22.64 -26.20
C SER A 16 28.80 21.77 -24.99
N SER A 17 29.93 22.04 -24.36
CA SER A 17 30.42 21.43 -23.13
C SER A 17 29.33 21.45 -22.05
N THR A 18 28.85 20.27 -21.67
CA THR A 18 28.27 20.04 -20.36
C THR A 18 28.87 18.74 -19.85
N GLU A 19 29.92 18.89 -19.06
CA GLU A 19 30.40 17.86 -18.13
C GLU A 19 29.19 17.22 -17.43
N PRO A 20 29.12 15.88 -17.30
CA PRO A 20 28.06 15.28 -16.49
C PRO A 20 28.18 15.84 -15.07
N PRO A 21 27.07 16.23 -14.41
CA PRO A 21 27.14 16.70 -13.04
C PRO A 21 27.84 15.62 -12.21
N THR A 22 28.94 16.00 -11.57
CA THR A 22 29.63 15.16 -10.60
C THR A 22 28.60 14.67 -9.59
N PRO A 23 28.59 13.37 -9.23
CA PRO A 23 27.66 12.87 -8.24
C PRO A 23 27.94 13.60 -6.92
N ARG A 24 27.08 14.55 -6.56
CA ARG A 24 27.09 15.15 -5.22
C ARG A 24 26.92 14.00 -4.24
N ALA A 25 27.88 13.88 -3.35
CA ALA A 25 27.95 12.89 -2.30
C ALA A 25 26.59 12.72 -1.58
N GLY A 26 26.11 11.47 -1.58
CA GLY A 26 25.39 10.88 -0.45
C GLY A 26 23.99 11.39 -0.11
N ARG A 27 23.02 11.31 -1.03
CA ARG A 27 21.65 10.96 -0.62
C ARG A 27 21.46 9.47 -0.83
N SER A 28 21.18 8.72 0.23
CA SER A 28 20.86 7.30 0.08
C SER A 28 19.65 7.19 -0.86
N ARG A 29 19.65 6.24 -1.79
CA ARG A 29 18.53 6.02 -2.73
C ARG A 29 17.19 5.96 -2.01
N SER A 30 17.17 5.32 -0.83
CA SER A 30 16.01 5.22 0.07
C SER A 30 15.44 6.55 0.57
N SER A 31 16.27 7.59 0.75
CA SER A 31 15.81 8.91 1.21
C SER A 31 15.14 9.70 0.09
N ALA A 32 15.65 9.61 -1.13
CA ALA A 32 15.07 10.22 -2.32
C ALA A 32 13.76 9.51 -2.75
N ASP A 33 13.70 8.19 -2.60
CA ASP A 33 12.48 7.42 -2.85
C ASP A 33 11.36 7.82 -1.87
N ARG A 34 11.69 8.00 -0.59
CA ARG A 34 10.76 8.46 0.46
C ARG A 34 10.17 9.84 0.19
N SER A 35 11.00 10.82 -0.21
CA SER A 35 10.50 12.17 -0.52
C SER A 35 9.57 12.16 -1.73
N THR A 36 9.95 11.42 -2.77
CA THR A 36 9.15 11.27 -4.00
C THR A 36 7.78 10.64 -3.71
N ILE A 37 7.74 9.59 -2.89
CA ILE A 37 6.49 8.95 -2.46
C ILE A 37 5.57 9.95 -1.73
N ARG A 38 6.14 10.74 -0.80
CA ARG A 38 5.37 11.76 -0.06
C ARG A 38 4.82 12.85 -0.98
N GLU A 39 5.59 13.27 -1.99
CA GLU A 39 5.14 14.25 -2.99
C GLU A 39 3.96 13.72 -3.81
N PHE A 40 4.03 12.47 -4.29
CA PHE A 40 2.92 11.85 -5.02
C PHE A 40 1.65 11.70 -4.17
N LEU A 41 1.79 11.31 -2.90
CA LEU A 41 0.65 11.23 -1.98
C LEU A 41 0.04 12.62 -1.70
N ALA A 42 0.88 13.65 -1.58
CA ALA A 42 0.41 15.03 -1.40
C ALA A 42 -0.36 15.53 -2.63
N GLU A 43 0.11 15.22 -3.84
CA GLU A 43 -0.62 15.56 -5.07
C GLU A 43 -1.93 14.79 -5.19
N ALA A 44 -1.94 13.49 -4.88
CA ALA A 44 -3.17 12.70 -4.85
C ALA A 44 -4.19 13.29 -3.85
N ASN A 45 -3.74 13.72 -2.67
CA ASN A 45 -4.60 14.37 -1.68
C ASN A 45 -5.15 15.71 -2.18
N ARG A 46 -4.33 16.54 -2.82
CA ARG A 46 -4.80 17.79 -3.47
C ARG A 46 -5.85 17.50 -4.54
N ALA A 47 -5.63 16.48 -5.37
CA ALA A 47 -6.59 16.08 -6.39
C ALA A 47 -7.92 15.57 -5.78
N ALA A 48 -7.85 14.76 -4.73
CA ALA A 48 -9.03 14.27 -4.03
C ALA A 48 -9.82 15.40 -3.33
N GLN A 49 -9.13 16.37 -2.74
CA GLN A 49 -9.77 17.57 -2.17
C GLN A 49 -10.49 18.40 -3.24
N ARG A 50 -9.91 18.52 -4.45
CA ARG A 50 -10.59 19.19 -5.59
C ARG A 50 -11.83 18.44 -6.05
N LEU A 51 -11.85 17.11 -5.95
CA LEU A 51 -13.03 16.29 -6.24
C LEU A 51 -14.10 16.46 -5.14
N GLY A 52 -13.68 16.66 -3.88
CA GLY A 52 -14.56 17.05 -2.77
C GLY A 52 -15.43 15.95 -2.18
N HIS A 53 -15.55 14.80 -2.86
CA HIS A 53 -16.28 13.64 -2.38
C HIS A 53 -15.65 12.35 -2.91
N ASP A 54 -16.01 11.21 -2.31
CA ASP A 54 -15.68 9.91 -2.89
C ASP A 54 -16.53 9.66 -4.14
N ALA A 55 -15.89 9.28 -5.25
CA ALA A 55 -16.58 9.01 -6.50
C ALA A 55 -16.05 7.73 -7.15
N ASN A 56 -16.95 6.81 -7.49
CA ASN A 56 -16.58 5.61 -8.21
C ASN A 56 -16.82 5.74 -9.71
N HIS A 57 -16.17 6.72 -10.34
CA HIS A 57 -16.20 6.88 -11.79
C HIS A 57 -15.26 5.85 -12.44
N MET A 58 -15.78 5.08 -13.40
CA MET A 58 -15.01 4.10 -14.17
C MET A 58 -14.24 3.09 -13.29
N TRP A 59 -14.83 2.64 -12.18
CA TRP A 59 -14.24 1.70 -11.20
C TRP A 59 -12.99 2.18 -10.45
N THR A 60 -12.62 3.45 -10.61
CA THR A 60 -11.42 4.00 -9.93
C THR A 60 -11.62 4.15 -8.43
N ALA A 61 -12.87 4.33 -7.97
CA ALA A 61 -13.23 4.80 -6.63
C ALA A 61 -12.26 5.86 -6.09
N PHE A 62 -11.92 6.84 -6.93
CA PHE A 62 -11.03 7.91 -6.56
C PHE A 62 -11.79 8.91 -5.67
N GLY A 63 -11.16 9.31 -4.57
CA GLY A 63 -11.79 10.14 -3.56
C GLY A 63 -10.90 10.35 -2.35
N PRO A 64 -11.25 11.30 -1.47
CA PRO A 64 -10.50 11.57 -0.24
C PRO A 64 -10.26 10.31 0.60
N THR A 65 -11.26 9.44 0.72
CA THR A 65 -11.16 8.24 1.55
C THR A 65 -10.24 7.20 0.92
N ASN A 66 -10.32 7.01 -0.40
CA ASN A 66 -9.44 6.07 -1.09
C ASN A 66 -7.97 6.53 -1.04
N VAL A 67 -7.71 7.84 -1.15
CA VAL A 67 -6.36 8.38 -0.96
C VAL A 67 -5.87 8.18 0.47
N ALA A 68 -6.73 8.38 1.48
CA ALA A 68 -6.37 8.17 2.87
C ALA A 68 -5.96 6.71 3.15
N ILE A 69 -6.71 5.71 2.68
CA ILE A 69 -6.33 4.30 2.89
C ILE A 69 -5.01 3.95 2.18
N HIS A 70 -4.74 4.50 0.99
CA HIS A 70 -3.47 4.29 0.29
C HIS A 70 -2.30 4.94 1.03
N TRP A 71 -2.53 6.09 1.66
CA TRP A 71 -1.54 6.74 2.50
C TRP A 71 -1.16 5.88 3.71
N ILE A 72 -2.14 5.20 4.34
CA ILE A 72 -1.90 4.25 5.45
C ILE A 72 -1.05 3.06 5.00
N SER A 73 -1.41 2.39 3.90
CA SER A 73 -0.60 1.31 3.33
C SER A 73 0.83 1.79 3.02
N THR A 74 0.97 3.00 2.49
CA THR A 74 2.30 3.55 2.18
C THR A 74 3.10 3.88 3.43
N ALA A 75 2.47 4.42 4.49
CA ALA A 75 3.12 4.65 5.77
C ALA A 75 3.71 3.35 6.34
N MET A 76 2.98 2.22 6.22
CA MET A 76 3.48 0.90 6.60
C MET A 76 4.73 0.49 5.81
N GLU A 77 4.72 0.67 4.48
CA GLU A 77 5.88 0.35 3.62
C GLU A 77 7.09 1.26 3.87
N LEU A 78 6.85 2.50 4.34
CA LEU A 78 7.92 3.42 4.77
C LEU A 78 8.41 3.17 6.20
N GLY A 79 7.81 2.23 6.93
CA GLY A 79 8.13 1.93 8.33
C GLY A 79 7.56 2.95 9.33
N ASP A 80 6.66 3.82 8.89
CA ASP A 80 5.95 4.80 9.72
C ASP A 80 4.75 4.12 10.43
N ILE A 81 5.04 3.03 11.16
CA ILE A 81 4.04 2.10 11.73
C ILE A 81 3.08 2.82 12.70
N GLN A 82 3.61 3.71 13.54
CA GLN A 82 2.81 4.48 14.49
C GLN A 82 1.75 5.32 13.78
N ILE A 83 2.12 5.94 12.66
CA ILE A 83 1.22 6.76 11.87
C ILE A 83 0.07 5.91 11.31
N ALA A 84 0.39 4.72 10.78
CA ALA A 84 -0.62 3.80 10.26
C ALA A 84 -1.59 3.33 11.34
N ALA A 85 -1.08 2.98 12.52
CA ALA A 85 -1.89 2.52 13.65
C ALA A 85 -2.79 3.62 14.24
N ASP A 86 -2.32 4.88 14.26
CA ASP A 86 -3.08 5.99 14.85
C ASP A 86 -4.10 6.59 13.88
N GLN A 87 -3.74 6.70 12.60
CA GLN A 87 -4.59 7.35 11.59
C GLN A 87 -5.51 6.37 10.86
N GLY A 88 -5.11 5.11 10.69
CA GLY A 88 -5.88 4.10 9.97
C GLY A 88 -7.31 3.93 10.51
N PRO A 89 -7.50 3.72 11.82
CA PRO A 89 -8.83 3.60 12.43
C PRO A 89 -9.71 4.85 12.33
N ARG A 90 -9.13 6.03 12.03
CA ARG A 90 -9.86 7.29 11.91
C ARG A 90 -10.46 7.51 10.52
N VAL A 91 -10.05 6.70 9.54
CA VAL A 91 -10.58 6.77 8.18
C VAL A 91 -11.90 6.01 8.13
N ASP A 92 -13.00 6.74 7.92
CA ASP A 92 -14.30 6.13 7.65
C ASP A 92 -14.32 5.55 6.22
N SER A 93 -14.20 4.24 6.12
CA SER A 93 -14.23 3.53 4.83
C SER A 93 -15.63 3.01 4.46
N SER A 94 -16.68 3.29 5.24
CA SER A 94 -18.01 2.70 5.07
C SER A 94 -18.63 2.92 3.68
N THR A 95 -18.30 4.03 3.02
CA THR A 95 -18.78 4.41 1.68
C THR A 95 -18.04 3.71 0.54
N LEU A 96 -16.88 3.10 0.83
CA LEU A 96 -16.06 2.44 -0.17
C LEU A 96 -16.60 1.04 -0.51
N PRO A 97 -16.32 0.55 -1.73
CA PRO A 97 -16.54 -0.84 -2.10
C PRO A 97 -15.98 -1.83 -1.06
N LEU A 98 -16.70 -2.92 -0.83
CA LEU A 98 -16.40 -3.93 0.20
C LEU A 98 -14.92 -4.38 0.19
N GLU A 99 -14.35 -4.61 -1.00
CA GLU A 99 -12.93 -4.96 -1.13
C GLU A 99 -11.98 -3.94 -0.49
N ARG A 100 -12.23 -2.65 -0.70
CA ARG A 100 -11.39 -1.58 -0.16
C ARG A 100 -11.51 -1.49 1.35
N ARG A 101 -12.73 -1.66 1.87
CA ARG A 101 -13.00 -1.72 3.31
C ARG A 101 -12.23 -2.84 3.98
N VAL A 102 -12.33 -4.06 3.45
CA VAL A 102 -11.65 -5.24 4.00
C VAL A 102 -10.14 -5.09 3.92
N ARG A 103 -9.62 -4.60 2.78
CA ARG A 103 -8.18 -4.31 2.63
C ARG A 103 -7.69 -3.31 3.68
N HIS A 104 -8.42 -2.21 3.89
CA HIS A 104 -8.09 -1.20 4.90
C HIS A 104 -8.06 -1.79 6.31
N THR A 105 -9.08 -2.58 6.69
CA THR A 105 -9.11 -3.29 7.98
C THR A 105 -7.90 -4.18 8.17
N LEU A 106 -7.49 -4.92 7.13
CA LEU A 106 -6.30 -5.79 7.19
C LEU A 106 -4.99 -5.00 7.33
N GLU A 107 -4.88 -3.81 6.73
CA GLU A 107 -3.70 -2.94 6.90
C GLU A 107 -3.61 -2.38 8.33
N ILE A 108 -4.74 -2.03 8.96
CA ILE A 108 -4.77 -1.66 10.38
C ILE A 108 -4.34 -2.85 11.25
N ALA A 109 -4.83 -4.06 10.95
CA ALA A 109 -4.42 -5.27 11.65
C ALA A 109 -2.90 -5.50 11.54
N ARG A 110 -2.32 -5.25 10.35
CA ARG A 110 -0.86 -5.32 10.12
C ARG A 110 -0.12 -4.29 10.98
N ALA A 111 -0.62 -3.06 11.08
CA ALA A 111 -0.03 -2.01 11.91
C ALA A 111 -0.08 -2.36 13.41
N TYR A 112 -1.22 -2.86 13.90
CA TYR A 112 -1.37 -3.32 15.29
C TYR A 112 -0.45 -4.50 15.60
N SER A 113 -0.35 -5.48 14.70
CA SER A 113 0.60 -6.59 14.85
C SER A 113 2.03 -6.10 15.00
N ALA A 114 2.44 -5.10 14.21
CA ALA A 114 3.79 -4.56 14.25
C ALA A 114 4.08 -3.77 15.54
N GLN A 115 3.04 -3.33 16.25
CA GLN A 115 3.12 -2.74 17.60
C GLN A 115 3.01 -3.78 18.73
N ASN A 116 3.08 -5.09 18.43
CA ASN A 116 2.82 -6.18 19.38
C ASN A 116 1.41 -6.20 19.99
N ARG A 117 0.43 -5.56 19.34
CA ARG A 117 -0.99 -5.56 19.72
C ARG A 117 -1.72 -6.71 19.03
N MET A 118 -1.28 -7.94 19.30
CA MET A 118 -1.74 -9.14 18.58
C MET A 118 -3.25 -9.39 18.74
N ASP A 119 -3.80 -9.20 19.95
CA ASP A 119 -5.22 -9.47 20.20
C ASP A 119 -6.13 -8.52 19.41
N GLU A 120 -5.76 -7.23 19.35
CA GLU A 120 -6.48 -6.23 18.56
C GLU A 120 -6.34 -6.49 17.05
N ALA A 121 -5.14 -6.89 16.60
CA ALA A 121 -4.92 -7.28 15.22
C ALA A 121 -5.74 -8.53 14.84
N LEU A 122 -5.81 -9.53 15.72
CA LEU A 122 -6.60 -10.75 15.49
C LEU A 122 -8.10 -10.44 15.43
N ALA A 123 -8.61 -9.55 16.29
CA ALA A 123 -9.99 -9.10 16.25
C ALA A 123 -10.33 -8.49 14.87
N LEU A 124 -9.48 -7.60 14.36
CA LEU A 124 -9.68 -6.99 13.03
C LEU A 124 -9.64 -8.02 11.89
N VAL A 125 -8.78 -9.05 11.99
CA VAL A 125 -8.75 -10.14 10.99
C VAL A 125 -10.03 -10.97 11.04
N LEU A 126 -10.56 -11.23 12.24
CA LEU A 126 -11.84 -11.94 12.42
C LEU A 126 -13.02 -11.13 11.86
N ASP A 127 -13.08 -9.83 12.16
CA ASP A 127 -14.11 -8.93 11.62
C ASP A 127 -14.05 -8.87 10.08
N ALA A 128 -12.84 -8.80 9.52
CA ALA A 128 -12.63 -8.83 8.08
C ALA A 128 -13.04 -10.17 7.45
N GLU A 129 -12.79 -11.29 8.13
CA GLU A 129 -13.14 -12.64 7.67
C GLU A 129 -14.66 -12.85 7.68
N GLU A 130 -15.34 -12.41 8.74
CA GLU A 130 -16.80 -12.48 8.83
C GLU A 130 -17.45 -11.69 7.67
N LEU A 131 -16.90 -10.52 7.36
CA LEU A 131 -17.43 -9.64 6.34
C LEU A 131 -17.14 -10.13 4.91
N ALA A 132 -15.94 -10.66 4.64
CA ALA A 132 -15.51 -11.09 3.31
C ALA A 132 -14.54 -12.29 3.37
N PRO A 133 -15.06 -13.51 3.62
CA PRO A 133 -14.23 -14.68 3.88
C PRO A 133 -13.31 -15.02 2.70
N GLU A 134 -13.83 -14.92 1.47
CA GLU A 134 -13.04 -15.18 0.25
C GLU A 134 -11.89 -14.17 0.09
N GLN A 135 -12.10 -12.90 0.44
CA GLN A 135 -11.05 -11.89 0.36
C GLN A 135 -9.94 -12.17 1.38
N VAL A 136 -10.31 -12.46 2.64
CA VAL A 136 -9.32 -12.80 3.67
C VAL A 136 -8.56 -14.09 3.31
N ARG A 137 -9.24 -15.09 2.72
CA ARG A 137 -8.64 -16.35 2.32
C ARG A 137 -7.52 -16.18 1.29
N TYR A 138 -7.74 -15.32 0.30
CA TYR A 138 -6.81 -15.12 -0.83
C TYR A 138 -5.87 -13.92 -0.65
N HIS A 139 -6.09 -13.08 0.35
CA HIS A 139 -5.21 -11.94 0.61
C HIS A 139 -3.94 -12.34 1.36
N PHE A 140 -2.81 -11.71 1.02
CA PHE A 140 -1.50 -12.08 1.59
C PHE A 140 -1.33 -11.63 3.05
N ILE A 141 -1.86 -10.46 3.44
CA ILE A 141 -1.72 -9.91 4.80
C ILE A 141 -2.21 -10.88 5.89
N PRO A 142 -3.47 -11.34 5.91
CA PRO A 142 -3.96 -12.21 6.97
C PRO A 142 -3.19 -13.53 7.02
N ARG A 143 -2.83 -14.11 5.87
CA ARG A 143 -2.01 -15.33 5.82
C ARG A 143 -0.64 -15.10 6.47
N HIS A 144 0.02 -13.98 6.17
CA HIS A 144 1.31 -13.63 6.73
C HIS A 144 1.22 -13.44 8.26
N LEU A 145 0.24 -12.66 8.72
CA LEU A 145 0.02 -12.38 10.15
C LEU A 145 -0.28 -13.65 10.94
N ILE A 146 -1.26 -14.44 10.49
CA ILE A 146 -1.66 -15.67 11.18
C ILE A 146 -0.51 -16.68 11.22
N THR A 147 0.24 -16.83 10.12
CA THR A 147 1.43 -17.70 10.10
C THR A 147 2.48 -17.23 11.11
N ALA A 148 2.72 -15.92 11.21
CA ALA A 148 3.68 -15.36 12.16
C ALA A 148 3.24 -15.60 13.60
N TRP A 149 1.97 -15.34 13.94
CA TRP A 149 1.44 -15.50 15.28
C TRP A 149 1.45 -16.97 15.74
N VAL A 150 1.05 -17.90 14.86
CA VAL A 150 1.10 -19.34 15.15
C VAL A 150 2.53 -19.79 15.48
N ARG A 151 3.53 -19.28 14.76
CA ARG A 151 4.95 -19.61 15.00
C ARG A 151 5.53 -18.95 16.25
N GLN A 152 5.06 -17.75 16.59
CA GLN A 152 5.56 -16.98 17.74
C GLN A 152 5.02 -17.51 19.07
N GLN A 153 3.82 -18.10 19.06
CA GLN A 153 3.16 -18.54 20.28
C GLN A 153 3.88 -19.77 20.88
N ARG A 154 4.41 -19.61 22.10
CA ARG A 154 5.00 -20.71 22.86
C ARG A 154 3.89 -21.52 23.52
N GLY A 155 3.41 -22.56 22.84
CA GLY A 155 2.40 -23.49 23.36
C GLY A 155 1.20 -23.66 22.43
N LYS A 156 0.08 -24.16 22.96
CA LYS A 156 -1.13 -24.36 22.17
C LYS A 156 -1.72 -22.99 21.76
N PRO A 157 -1.98 -22.77 20.45
CA PRO A 157 -2.61 -21.53 20.00
C PRO A 157 -3.97 -21.29 20.65
N SER A 158 -4.37 -20.02 20.76
CA SER A 158 -5.73 -19.70 21.21
C SER A 158 -6.76 -20.32 20.25
N HIS A 159 -7.95 -20.67 20.75
CA HIS A 159 -8.97 -21.33 19.93
C HIS A 159 -9.37 -20.46 18.71
N LEU A 160 -9.40 -19.13 18.89
CA LEU A 160 -9.68 -18.19 17.81
C LEU A 160 -8.59 -18.21 16.74
N LEU A 161 -7.32 -18.14 17.14
CA LEU A 161 -6.18 -18.18 16.22
C LEU A 161 -6.11 -19.53 15.48
N ALA A 162 -6.29 -20.64 16.20
CA ALA A 162 -6.34 -21.97 15.61
C ALA A 162 -7.50 -22.11 14.61
N GLY A 163 -8.67 -21.56 14.93
CA GLY A 163 -9.84 -21.58 14.06
C GLY A 163 -9.62 -20.84 12.74
N VAL A 164 -9.06 -19.63 12.79
CA VAL A 164 -8.72 -18.86 11.58
C VAL A 164 -7.61 -19.56 10.80
N ALA A 165 -6.56 -20.06 11.46
CA ALA A 165 -5.48 -20.79 10.80
C ALA A 165 -5.99 -22.01 10.03
N GLN A 166 -6.93 -22.77 10.61
CA GLN A 166 -7.56 -23.90 9.95
C GLN A 166 -8.35 -23.48 8.69
N ARG A 167 -9.19 -22.43 8.79
CA ARG A 167 -9.96 -21.91 7.65
C ARG A 167 -9.08 -21.38 6.52
N LEU A 168 -7.93 -20.79 6.88
CA LEU A 168 -6.90 -20.36 5.92
C LEU A 168 -6.01 -21.50 5.42
N SER A 169 -6.20 -22.73 5.88
CA SER A 169 -5.36 -23.89 5.55
C SER A 169 -3.86 -23.62 5.84
N ILE A 170 -3.58 -22.95 6.96
CA ILE A 170 -2.23 -22.69 7.44
C ILE A 170 -1.84 -23.87 8.34
N VAL A 171 -0.84 -24.63 7.91
CA VAL A 171 -0.28 -25.73 8.68
C VAL A 171 0.72 -25.13 9.67
N ALA A 172 0.46 -25.35 10.96
CA ALA A 172 1.34 -24.98 12.07
C ALA A 172 2.59 -25.88 12.10
#